data_AF-A0A520YTH2-F1
#
_entry.id   AF-A0A520YTH2-F1
#
_cell.length_a   1.000
_cell.length_b   1.000
_cell.length_c   1.000
_cell.angle_alpha   90.00
_cell.angle_beta   90.00
_cell.angle_gamma   90.00
#
_symmetry.space_group_name_H-M   'P 1'
#
loop_
_entity.id
_entity.type
_entity.pdbx_description
1 polymer ?
#
loop_
_entity_poly.entity_id
_entity_poly.type
_entity_poly.pdbx_seq_one_letter_code
_entity_poly.pdbx_strand_id
1 'polypeptide(L)'
;MITDGDTSILDRVKDKVKILIQRYLWHIPYQARHVLWQDGVKRKGKEWLHVISELMEICAIRPLVDCQKTIEKMIESKKKRLESVIEYCVSQGYTHTVSYLENAKPDLFTAIEKRLNGKTTSKVERVMRTVNMRVNVSKWSIAGALNVTKIRLAYYYNGFDA
;
A
#
# COMPACT_ATOMS: atom_id res chain seq x y z
N MET A 1 4.29 0.79 -11.93
CA MET A 1 4.23 -0.41 -11.09
C MET A 1 3.73 -0.01 -9.71
N ILE A 2 2.81 -0.78 -9.12
CA ILE A 2 2.39 -0.58 -7.72
C ILE A 2 2.95 -1.74 -6.89
N THR A 3 3.58 -1.44 -5.76
CA THR A 3 4.26 -2.41 -4.88
C THR A 3 3.87 -2.16 -3.42
N ASP A 4 3.85 -3.22 -2.61
CA ASP A 4 3.65 -3.16 -1.16
C ASP A 4 4.93 -2.74 -0.40
N GLY A 5 6.05 -2.57 -1.10
CA GLY A 5 7.38 -2.25 -0.57
C GLY A 5 8.46 -3.21 -1.04
N ASP A 6 8.10 -4.38 -1.58
CA ASP A 6 9.05 -5.25 -2.23
C ASP A 6 9.45 -4.69 -3.61
N THR A 7 10.73 -4.37 -3.74
CA THR A 7 11.36 -3.82 -4.95
C THR A 7 12.32 -4.79 -5.61
N SER A 8 12.45 -6.02 -5.12
CA SER A 8 13.37 -7.04 -5.65
C SER A 8 13.17 -7.31 -7.15
N ILE A 9 11.92 -7.25 -7.62
CA ILE A 9 11.60 -7.39 -9.03
C ILE A 9 12.20 -6.27 -9.89
N LEU A 10 12.36 -5.06 -9.33
CA LEU A 10 12.91 -3.92 -10.04
C LEU A 10 14.38 -4.13 -10.41
N ASP A 11 15.15 -4.86 -9.62
CA ASP A 11 16.57 -5.12 -9.91
C ASP A 11 16.80 -5.82 -11.24
N ARG A 12 15.80 -6.56 -11.74
CA ARG A 12 15.89 -7.25 -13.03
C ARG A 12 15.39 -6.44 -14.22
N VAL A 13 14.69 -5.33 -13.99
CA VAL A 13 13.97 -4.56 -15.03
C VAL A 13 14.30 -3.07 -15.07
N LYS A 14 14.89 -2.49 -14.03
CA LYS A 14 15.12 -1.04 -13.89
C LYS A 14 15.96 -0.43 -15.02
N ASP A 15 16.92 -1.17 -15.57
CA ASP A 15 17.79 -0.70 -16.65
C ASP A 15 17.24 -0.97 -18.05
N LYS A 16 16.10 -1.67 -18.15
CA LYS A 16 15.51 -2.09 -19.43
C LYS A 16 14.32 -1.23 -19.84
N VAL A 17 13.59 -0.69 -18.86
CA VAL A 17 12.38 0.09 -19.09
C VAL A 17 12.25 1.19 -18.03
N LYS A 18 11.65 2.31 -18.42
CA LYS A 18 11.32 3.37 -17.47
C LYS A 18 10.15 2.93 -16.59
N ILE A 19 10.37 2.79 -15.29
CA ILE A 19 9.35 2.36 -14.33
C ILE A 19 8.98 3.51 -13.41
N LEU A 20 7.70 3.88 -13.42
CA LEU A 20 7.12 4.74 -12.37
C LEU A 20 6.65 3.84 -11.23
N ILE A 21 7.18 4.04 -10.03
CA ILE A 21 6.86 3.24 -8.85
C ILE A 21 5.82 3.97 -8.02
N GLN A 22 4.88 3.21 -7.47
CA GLN A 22 3.99 3.69 -6.43
C GLN A 22 3.89 2.67 -5.30
N ARG A 23 3.92 3.14 -4.05
CA ARG A 23 3.53 2.32 -2.90
C ARG A 23 2.03 2.11 -2.85
N TYR A 24 1.62 0.89 -2.57
CA TYR A 24 0.22 0.53 -2.46
C TYR A 24 -0.41 1.22 -1.24
N LEU A 25 -1.26 2.21 -1.51
CA LEU A 25 -1.78 3.10 -0.46
C LEU A 25 -2.52 2.39 0.68
N TRP A 26 -3.17 1.25 0.42
CA TRP A 26 -3.84 0.49 1.50
C TRP A 26 -2.86 -0.30 2.37
N HIS A 27 -1.70 -0.71 1.84
CA HIS A 27 -0.66 -1.39 2.61
C HIS A 27 -0.01 -0.44 3.61
N ILE A 28 -0.01 0.87 3.31
CA ILE A 28 0.62 1.89 4.16
C ILE A 28 0.09 1.86 5.60
N PRO A 29 -1.20 2.12 5.86
CA PRO A 29 -1.76 2.05 7.22
C PRO A 29 -1.88 0.61 7.73
N TYR A 30 -1.88 -0.40 6.86
CA TYR A 30 -1.96 -1.80 7.29
C TYR A 30 -0.65 -2.28 7.90
N GLN A 31 0.47 -2.11 7.19
CA GLN A 31 1.82 -2.45 7.64
C GLN A 31 2.30 -1.52 8.77
N ALA A 32 1.82 -0.26 8.81
CA ALA A 32 2.06 0.68 9.91
C ALA A 32 1.71 0.07 11.29
N ARG A 33 0.69 -0.80 11.35
CA ARG A 33 0.29 -1.46 12.61
C ARG A 33 1.38 -2.36 13.19
N HIS A 34 2.19 -2.98 12.31
CA HIS A 34 3.28 -3.85 12.72
C HIS A 34 4.48 -3.04 13.21
N VAL A 35 4.90 -2.02 12.45
CA VAL A 35 6.04 -1.16 12.86
C VAL A 35 5.73 -0.36 14.13
N LEU A 36 4.50 0.10 14.32
CA LEU A 36 4.06 0.69 15.60
C LEU A 36 4.15 -0.30 16.77
N TRP A 37 3.85 -1.58 16.53
CA TRP A 37 4.01 -2.62 17.55
C TRP A 37 5.51 -2.88 17.84
N GLN A 38 6.37 -2.83 16.83
CA GLN A 38 7.83 -2.92 17.01
C GLN A 38 8.36 -1.74 17.85
N ASP A 39 7.77 -0.56 17.69
CA ASP A 39 8.06 0.62 18.53
C ASP A 39 7.39 0.58 19.92
N GLY A 40 6.76 -0.53 20.30
CA GLY A 40 6.12 -0.70 21.61
C GLY A 40 4.81 0.07 21.80
N VAL A 41 4.24 0.64 20.73
CA VAL A 41 3.00 1.42 20.81
C VAL A 41 1.82 0.50 21.11
N LYS A 42 1.07 0.81 22.18
CA LYS A 42 -0.10 0.03 22.58
C LYS A 42 -1.16 0.04 21.48
N ARG A 43 -1.50 -1.14 20.97
CA ARG A 43 -2.56 -1.32 19.97
C ARG A 43 -3.88 -0.70 20.44
N LYS A 44 -4.49 0.12 19.59
CA LYS A 44 -5.71 0.90 19.88
C LYS A 44 -5.57 1.90 21.05
N GLY A 45 -4.34 2.22 21.47
CA GLY A 45 -4.05 3.37 22.33
C GLY A 45 -4.22 4.70 21.59
N LYS A 46 -4.06 5.81 22.30
CA LYS A 46 -4.26 7.16 21.76
C LYS A 46 -3.29 7.45 20.61
N GLU A 47 -2.02 7.13 20.80
CA GLU A 47 -0.92 7.33 19.85
C GLU A 47 -1.11 6.43 18.63
N TRP A 48 -1.47 5.16 18.85
CA TRP A 48 -1.79 4.22 17.78
C TRP A 48 -2.95 4.71 16.92
N LEU A 49 -4.04 5.15 17.54
CA LEU A 49 -5.23 5.64 16.84
C LEU A 49 -4.90 6.89 16.03
N HIS A 50 -4.13 7.82 16.62
CA HIS A 50 -3.69 9.04 15.94
C HIS A 50 -2.90 8.74 14.67
N VAL A 51 -1.84 7.94 14.76
CA VAL A 51 -1.00 7.62 13.60
C VAL A 51 -1.81 6.88 12.53
N ILE A 52 -2.60 5.86 12.93
CA ILE A 52 -3.36 5.07 11.97
C ILE A 52 -4.46 5.89 11.29
N SER A 53 -5.17 6.76 12.01
CA SER A 53 -6.20 7.62 11.39
C SER A 53 -5.60 8.59 10.39
N GLU A 54 -4.47 9.22 10.72
CA GLU A 54 -3.81 10.14 9.78
C GLU A 54 -3.32 9.40 8.53
N LEU A 55 -2.71 8.22 8.68
CA LEU A 55 -2.27 7.43 7.53
C LEU A 55 -3.45 6.99 6.65
N MET A 56 -4.60 6.64 7.24
CA MET A 56 -5.81 6.33 6.47
C MET A 56 -6.29 7.54 5.65
N GLU A 57 -6.32 8.72 6.25
CA GLU A 57 -6.71 9.96 5.57
C GLU A 57 -5.71 10.39 4.48
N ILE A 58 -4.42 10.24 4.73
CA ILE A 58 -3.35 10.51 3.75
C ILE A 58 -3.51 9.57 2.54
N CYS A 59 -3.76 8.29 2.79
CA CYS A 59 -3.87 7.27 1.74
C CYS A 59 -5.23 7.26 1.01
N ALA A 60 -6.24 7.97 1.52
CA ALA A 60 -7.53 8.10 0.87
C ALA A 60 -7.44 9.06 -0.34
N ILE A 61 -7.53 8.51 -1.56
CA ILE A 61 -7.56 9.30 -2.80
C ILE A 61 -8.99 9.37 -3.32
N ARG A 62 -9.51 10.58 -3.51
CA ARG A 62 -10.83 10.76 -4.13
C ARG A 62 -10.75 10.49 -5.64
N PRO A 63 -11.66 9.69 -6.19
CA PRO A 63 -11.77 9.53 -7.64
C PRO A 63 -12.36 10.80 -8.28
N LEU A 64 -12.27 10.90 -9.61
CA LEU A 64 -12.97 11.92 -10.42
C LEU A 64 -12.58 13.38 -10.11
N VAL A 65 -11.29 13.61 -9.85
CA VAL A 65 -10.73 14.97 -9.73
C VAL A 65 -10.01 15.32 -11.04
N ASP A 66 -10.62 16.15 -11.87
CA ASP A 66 -10.11 16.41 -13.23
C ASP A 66 -9.18 17.63 -13.32
N CYS A 67 -9.29 18.57 -12.37
CA CYS A 67 -8.46 19.78 -12.35
C CYS A 67 -7.05 19.48 -11.85
N GLN A 68 -6.03 19.76 -12.69
CA GLN A 68 -4.63 19.53 -12.37
C GLN A 68 -4.15 20.33 -11.14
N LYS A 69 -4.51 21.62 -11.05
CA LYS A 69 -4.16 22.46 -9.91
C LYS A 69 -4.77 21.95 -8.60
N THR A 70 -5.99 21.40 -8.66
CA THR A 70 -6.64 20.78 -7.51
C THR A 70 -5.88 19.53 -7.07
N ILE A 71 -5.46 18.67 -8.00
CA ILE A 71 -4.63 17.50 -7.71
C ILE A 71 -3.33 17.91 -7.01
N GLU A 72 -2.62 18.89 -7.56
CA GLU A 72 -1.35 19.38 -7.00
C GLU A 72 -1.54 19.87 -5.56
N LYS A 73 -2.58 20.68 -5.30
CA LYS A 73 -2.90 21.16 -3.94
C LYS A 73 -3.32 20.05 -3.00
N MET A 74 -4.03 19.02 -3.48
CA MET A 74 -4.36 17.85 -2.68
C MET A 74 -3.12 17.04 -2.30
N ILE A 75 -2.19 16.84 -3.24
CA ILE A 75 -0.93 16.14 -3.00
C ILE A 75 -0.07 16.93 -2.00
N GLU A 76 0.05 18.25 -2.19
CA GLU A 76 0.78 19.14 -1.27
C GLU A 76 0.23 19.04 0.17
N SER A 77 -1.09 19.13 0.32
CA SER A 77 -1.77 18.98 1.62
C SER A 77 -1.47 17.61 2.27
N LYS A 78 -1.54 16.53 1.48
CA LYS A 78 -1.26 15.17 1.98
C LYS A 78 0.22 14.95 2.33
N LYS A 79 1.15 15.50 1.56
CA LYS A 79 2.59 15.48 1.87
C LYS A 79 2.88 16.19 3.18
N LYS A 80 2.29 17.38 3.39
CA LYS A 80 2.42 18.12 4.65
C LYS A 80 1.87 17.34 5.84
N ARG A 81 0.70 16.72 5.71
CA ARG A 81 0.14 15.85 6.77
C ARG A 81 1.05 14.67 7.08
N LEU A 82 1.62 14.01 6.06
CA LEU A 82 2.57 12.92 6.25
C LEU A 82 3.82 13.38 7.00
N GLU A 83 4.36 14.55 6.65
CA GLU A 83 5.50 15.14 7.37
C GLU A 83 5.18 15.37 8.84
N SER A 84 4.02 15.94 9.15
CA SER A 84 3.59 16.10 10.55
C SER A 84 3.45 14.78 11.30
N VAL A 85 3.00 13.71 10.64
CA VAL A 85 2.95 12.36 11.25
C VAL A 85 4.36 11.82 11.50
N ILE A 86 5.29 12.02 10.56
CA ILE A 86 6.68 11.60 10.72
C ILE A 86 7.33 12.36 11.87
N GLU A 87 7.19 13.69 11.91
CA GLU A 87 7.69 14.54 13.00
C GLU A 87 7.12 14.12 14.36
N TYR A 88 5.82 13.82 14.42
CA TYR A 88 5.19 13.26 15.60
C TYR A 88 5.87 11.94 16.01
N CYS A 89 6.05 10.99 15.09
CA CYS A 89 6.72 9.72 15.37
C CYS A 89 8.17 9.91 15.84
N VAL A 90 8.91 10.87 15.28
CA VAL A 90 10.26 11.25 15.72
C VAL A 90 10.23 11.75 17.16
N SER A 91 9.30 12.64 17.50
CA SER A 91 9.14 13.19 18.86
C SER A 91 8.83 12.12 19.92
N GLN A 92 8.21 11.02 19.51
CA GLN A 92 7.85 9.90 20.38
C GLN A 92 8.92 8.79 20.41
N GLY A 93 9.97 8.89 19.59
CA GLY A 93 11.01 7.87 19.49
C GLY A 93 10.60 6.60 18.72
N TYR A 94 9.59 6.68 17.84
CA TYR A 94 9.08 5.53 17.07
C TYR A 94 9.96 5.22 15.84
N THR A 95 11.19 4.78 16.10
CA THR A 95 12.24 4.63 15.09
C THR A 95 11.87 3.70 13.92
N HIS A 96 11.18 2.59 14.17
CA HIS A 96 10.74 1.67 13.12
C HIS A 96 9.67 2.31 12.24
N THR A 97 8.70 3.00 12.85
CA THR A 97 7.63 3.71 12.14
C THR A 97 8.19 4.86 11.31
N VAL A 98 9.12 5.65 11.84
CA VAL A 98 9.79 6.73 11.09
C VAL A 98 10.50 6.18 9.87
N SER A 99 11.35 5.16 10.04
CA SER A 99 12.07 4.54 8.92
C SER A 99 11.12 4.01 7.85
N TYR A 100 10.04 3.36 8.27
CA TYR A 100 9.02 2.84 7.36
C TYR A 100 8.33 3.96 6.55
N LEU A 101 7.91 5.05 7.20
CA LEU A 101 7.22 6.14 6.53
C LEU A 101 8.14 6.95 5.62
N GLU A 102 9.39 7.21 6.03
CA GLU A 102 10.38 7.89 5.19
C GLU A 102 10.71 7.09 3.94
N ASN A 103 10.85 5.76 4.06
CA ASN A 103 11.07 4.90 2.90
C ASN A 103 9.87 4.82 1.95
N ALA A 104 8.65 5.01 2.46
CA ALA A 104 7.44 5.01 1.64
C ALA A 104 7.17 6.36 0.97
N LYS A 105 7.58 7.47 1.61
CA LYS A 105 7.27 8.87 1.25
C LYS A 105 7.49 9.20 -0.24
N PRO A 106 8.59 8.82 -0.90
CA PRO A 106 8.85 9.20 -2.30
C PRO A 106 7.81 8.67 -3.29
N ASP A 107 7.23 7.51 -2.98
CA ASP A 107 6.46 6.71 -3.94
C ASP A 107 4.94 6.72 -3.65
N LEU A 108 4.44 7.50 -2.69
CA LEU A 108 3.02 7.43 -2.31
C LEU A 108 2.07 7.97 -3.38
N PHE A 109 2.42 9.09 -4.02
CA PHE A 109 1.48 9.87 -4.85
C PHE A 109 1.81 9.86 -6.35
N THR A 110 2.72 8.99 -6.79
CA THR A 110 3.19 8.95 -8.18
C THR A 110 2.06 8.76 -9.20
N ALA A 111 1.09 7.88 -8.94
CA ALA A 111 0.00 7.63 -9.89
C ALA A 111 -0.93 8.81 -10.04
N ILE A 112 -1.29 9.48 -8.94
CA ILE A 112 -2.14 10.66 -9.00
C ILE A 112 -1.40 11.86 -9.62
N GLU A 113 -0.12 12.04 -9.28
CA GLU A 113 0.73 13.10 -9.86
C GLU A 113 0.90 12.93 -11.38
N LYS A 114 1.06 11.69 -11.85
CA LYS A 114 1.28 11.36 -13.26
C LYS A 114 0.00 10.97 -14.01
N ARG A 115 -1.18 11.14 -13.41
CA ARG A 115 -2.50 10.79 -13.98
C ARG A 115 -2.57 9.35 -14.52
N LEU A 116 -1.98 8.40 -13.79
CA LEU A 116 -2.02 6.99 -14.16
C LEU A 116 -3.38 6.40 -13.77
N ASN A 117 -3.98 5.63 -14.69
CA ASN A 117 -5.25 4.92 -14.45
C ASN A 117 -5.13 3.71 -13.50
N GLY A 118 -4.05 3.61 -12.73
CA GLY A 118 -3.79 2.52 -11.80
C GLY A 118 -4.71 2.62 -10.59
N LYS A 119 -5.80 1.82 -10.57
CA LYS A 119 -6.63 1.66 -9.38
C LYS A 119 -5.83 0.93 -8.31
N THR A 120 -5.83 1.46 -7.09
CA THR A 120 -5.15 0.83 -5.96
C THR A 120 -5.75 -0.55 -5.70
N THR A 121 -7.06 -0.75 -5.61
CA THR A 121 -7.65 -2.11 -5.44
C THR A 121 -7.57 -2.99 -6.70
N SER A 122 -6.40 -3.57 -6.94
CA SER A 122 -6.20 -4.50 -8.06
C SER A 122 -7.07 -5.76 -7.88
N LYS A 123 -7.54 -6.34 -9.00
CA LYS A 123 -8.17 -7.67 -9.00
C LYS A 123 -7.28 -8.71 -8.27
N VAL A 124 -5.95 -8.57 -8.36
CA VAL A 124 -4.96 -9.41 -7.67
C VAL A 124 -5.15 -9.40 -6.16
N GLU A 125 -5.33 -8.25 -5.52
CA GLU A 125 -5.49 -8.22 -4.05
C GLU A 125 -6.77 -8.95 -3.60
N ARG A 126 -7.86 -8.83 -4.37
CA ARG A 126 -9.08 -9.62 -4.14
C ARG A 126 -8.84 -11.11 -4.33
N VAL A 127 -8.10 -11.51 -5.37
CA VAL A 127 -7.71 -12.90 -5.60
C VAL A 127 -6.92 -13.43 -4.40
N MET A 128 -5.86 -12.72 -4.00
CA MET A 128 -4.96 -13.13 -2.92
C MET A 128 -5.68 -13.19 -1.57
N ARG A 129 -6.57 -12.24 -1.27
CA ARG A 129 -7.43 -12.31 -0.07
C ARG A 129 -8.24 -13.60 -0.05
N THR A 130 -8.86 -13.96 -1.16
CA THR A 130 -9.68 -15.17 -1.27
C THR A 130 -8.86 -16.44 -1.21
N VAL A 131 -7.67 -16.46 -1.81
CA VAL A 131 -6.72 -17.57 -1.70
C VAL A 131 -6.27 -17.72 -0.25
N ASN A 132 -5.84 -16.64 0.41
CA ASN A 132 -5.39 -16.65 1.81
C ASN A 132 -6.47 -17.14 2.78
N MET A 133 -7.73 -16.71 2.60
CA MET A 133 -8.85 -17.20 3.42
C MET A 133 -9.04 -18.73 3.30
N ARG A 134 -8.77 -19.31 2.13
CA ARG A 134 -8.93 -20.76 1.90
C ARG A 134 -7.71 -21.56 2.34
N VAL A 135 -6.52 -21.01 2.16
CA VAL A 135 -5.27 -21.64 2.60
C VAL A 135 -5.22 -21.74 4.13
N ASN A 136 -5.76 -20.76 4.86
CA ASN A 136 -5.74 -20.76 6.33
C ASN A 136 -6.68 -21.80 6.99
N VAL A 137 -7.55 -22.48 6.24
CA VAL A 137 -8.52 -23.44 6.79
C VAL A 137 -7.95 -24.86 6.88
N SER A 138 -6.86 -25.18 6.16
CA SER A 138 -6.25 -26.51 6.18
C SER A 138 -4.76 -26.47 5.84
N LYS A 139 -4.05 -27.61 5.93
CA LYS A 139 -2.67 -27.71 5.42
C LYS A 139 -2.71 -27.94 3.91
N TRP A 140 -2.22 -26.98 3.15
CA TRP A 140 -2.10 -27.09 1.69
C TRP A 140 -0.68 -27.49 1.30
N SER A 141 -0.54 -28.38 0.32
CA SER A 141 0.74 -28.55 -0.37
C SER A 141 1.00 -27.34 -1.27
N ILE A 142 2.28 -27.07 -1.56
CA ILE A 142 2.68 -25.99 -2.49
C ILE A 142 1.99 -26.16 -3.84
N ALA A 143 1.92 -27.40 -4.35
CA ALA A 143 1.24 -27.73 -5.59
C ALA A 143 -0.27 -27.44 -5.54
N GLY A 144 -0.94 -27.78 -4.43
CA GLY A 144 -2.36 -27.50 -4.22
C GLY A 144 -2.66 -26.00 -4.20
N ALA A 145 -1.86 -25.23 -3.45
CA ALA A 145 -1.99 -23.77 -3.38
C ALA A 145 -1.77 -23.11 -4.75
N LEU A 146 -0.78 -23.58 -5.52
CA LEU A 146 -0.50 -23.12 -6.88
C LEU A 146 -1.68 -23.38 -7.82
N ASN A 147 -2.26 -24.58 -7.81
CA ASN A 147 -3.37 -24.94 -8.68
C ASN A 147 -4.62 -24.10 -8.40
N VAL A 148 -4.96 -23.87 -7.13
CA VAL A 148 -6.10 -23.00 -6.78
C VAL A 148 -5.84 -21.55 -7.17
N THR A 149 -4.61 -21.07 -7.01
CA THR A 149 -4.21 -19.73 -7.44
C THR A 149 -4.38 -19.58 -8.95
N LYS A 150 -3.92 -20.56 -9.75
CA LYS A 150 -4.10 -20.59 -11.21
C LYS A 150 -5.57 -20.53 -11.59
N ILE A 151 -6.41 -21.38 -10.99
CA ILE A 151 -7.86 -21.40 -11.28
C ILE A 151 -8.51 -20.06 -10.91
N ARG A 152 -8.19 -19.49 -9.75
CA ARG A 152 -8.75 -18.21 -9.32
C ARG A 152 -8.29 -17.04 -10.19
N LEU A 153 -7.02 -17.00 -10.57
CA LEU A 153 -6.52 -15.99 -11.50
C LEU A 153 -7.20 -16.13 -12.86
N ALA A 154 -7.29 -17.34 -13.42
CA ALA A 154 -8.00 -17.59 -14.67
C ALA A 154 -9.46 -17.10 -14.59
N TYR A 155 -10.15 -17.38 -13.49
CA TYR A 155 -11.52 -16.91 -13.27
C TYR A 155 -11.67 -15.38 -13.39
N TYR A 156 -10.80 -14.61 -12.73
CA TYR A 156 -10.90 -13.13 -12.71
C TYR A 156 -10.33 -12.42 -13.94
N TYR A 157 -9.45 -13.08 -14.68
CA TYR A 157 -8.68 -12.46 -15.78
C TYR A 157 -9.01 -13.00 -17.17
N ASN A 158 -9.62 -14.18 -17.28
CA ASN A 158 -10.04 -14.76 -18.56
C ASN A 158 -11.55 -14.58 -18.84
N GLY A 159 -12.25 -13.77 -18.03
CA GLY A 159 -13.65 -13.43 -18.27
C GLY A 159 -14.63 -14.56 -17.95
N PHE A 160 -14.28 -15.51 -17.08
CA PHE A 160 -15.23 -16.52 -16.59
C PHE A 160 -16.22 -15.96 -15.55
N ASP A 161 -16.09 -14.67 -15.20
CA ASP A 161 -16.96 -13.91 -14.32
C ASP A 161 -17.79 -12.82 -15.04
N ALA A 162 -17.78 -12.80 -16.38
CA ALA A 162 -18.46 -11.84 -17.24
C ALA A 162 -19.83 -12.34 -17.73
#